data_AF-A0A2D8XIR7-F1
#
_entry.id   AF-A0A2D8XIR7-F1
#
_cell.length_a   1.000
_cell.length_b   1.000
_cell.length_c   1.000
_cell.angle_alpha   90.00
_cell.angle_beta   90.00
_cell.angle_gamma   90.00
#
_symmetry.space_group_name_H-M   'P 1'
#
loop_
_entity.id
_entity.type
_entity.pdbx_description
1 polymer ?
#
loop_
_entity_poly.entity_id
_entity_poly.type
_entity_poly.pdbx_seq_one_letter_code
_entity_poly.pdbx_strand_id
1 'polypeptide(L)' 'MLTWSFFSARDIQDAATYGDPYLPPMGISQVIVGGRIVADGARVVEGRYPGERLLGQGRMVD' A
#
# COMPACT_ATOMS: atom_id res chain seq x y z
N MET A 1 7.99 -10.30 5.43
CA MET A 1 7.90 -9.20 4.47
C MET A 1 7.70 -7.87 5.18
N LEU A 2 8.48 -6.84 4.83
CA LEU A 2 8.33 -5.48 5.35
C LEU A 2 7.64 -4.61 4.30
N THR A 3 6.79 -3.71 4.78
CA THR A 3 6.05 -2.74 3.96
C THR A 3 6.26 -1.36 4.54
N TRP A 4 6.54 -0.37 3.68
CA TRP A 4 6.68 1.03 4.07
C TRP A 4 5.77 1.92 3.23
N SER A 5 5.37 3.05 3.80
CA SER A 5 4.61 4.10 3.13
C SER A 5 5.24 5.45 3.47
N PHE A 6 5.45 6.27 2.45
CA PHE A 6 5.90 7.65 2.59
C PHE A 6 4.75 8.58 2.24
N PHE A 7 4.37 9.45 3.17
CA PHE A 7 3.25 10.38 3.01
C PHE A 7 3.55 11.74 3.65
N SER A 8 2.90 12.78 3.14
CA SER A 8 2.89 14.10 3.77
C SER A 8 1.94 14.08 4.96
N ALA A 9 2.46 14.33 6.17
CA ALA A 9 1.62 14.45 7.36
C ALA A 9 0.64 15.63 7.30
N ARG A 10 0.92 16.63 6.45
CA ARG A 10 0.06 17.80 6.26
C ARG A 10 -1.10 17.52 5.31
N ASP A 11 -0.86 16.71 4.27
CA ASP A 11 -1.75 16.61 3.12
C ASP A 11 -2.44 15.24 2.99
N ILE A 12 -2.14 14.30 3.90
CA ILE A 12 -2.71 12.95 3.88
C ILE A 12 -4.22 12.99 4.19
N GLN A 13 -5.03 12.57 3.21
CA GLN A 13 -6.49 12.49 3.36
C GLN A 13 -7.10 11.58 2.28
N ASP A 14 -8.32 11.10 2.55
CA ASP A 14 -9.18 10.51 1.53
C ASP A 14 -9.71 11.58 0.55
N ALA A 15 -9.94 11.16 -0.68
CA ALA A 15 -10.64 11.96 -1.69
C ALA A 15 -11.91 11.26 -2.20
N ALA A 16 -12.11 9.99 -1.85
CA ALA A 16 -13.27 9.21 -2.25
C ALA A 16 -14.54 9.81 -1.65
N THR A 17 -15.61 9.86 -2.45
CA THR A 17 -16.93 10.31 -2.01
C THR A 17 -17.98 9.24 -2.30
N TYR A 18 -19.18 9.39 -1.75
CA TYR A 18 -20.30 8.51 -2.14
C TYR A 18 -20.65 8.61 -3.63
N GLY A 19 -20.40 9.76 -4.27
CA GLY A 19 -20.65 9.97 -5.70
C GLY A 19 -19.54 9.44 -6.62
N ASP A 20 -18.31 9.36 -6.10
CA ASP A 20 -17.17 8.76 -6.81
C ASP A 20 -16.23 8.07 -5.78
N PRO A 21 -16.40 6.76 -5.57
CA PRO A 21 -15.66 6.01 -4.56
C PRO A 21 -14.25 5.62 -5.02
N TYR A 22 -13.86 5.85 -6.28
CA TYR A 22 -12.59 5.41 -6.85
C TYR A 22 -11.53 6.50 -6.92
N LEU A 23 -11.83 7.70 -6.41
CA LEU A 23 -10.85 8.79 -6.34
C LEU A 23 -9.65 8.39 -5.49
N PRO A 24 -8.41 8.59 -6.00
CA PRO A 24 -7.21 8.23 -5.28
C PRO A 24 -7.01 9.13 -4.04
N PRO A 25 -6.43 8.61 -2.95
CA PRO A 25 -6.10 9.43 -1.78
C PRO A 25 -5.05 10.50 -2.10
N MET A 26 -5.03 11.56 -1.31
CA MET A 26 -4.01 12.62 -1.42
C MET A 26 -2.92 12.46 -0.37
N GLY A 27 -1.75 13.03 -0.64
CA GLY A 27 -0.62 13.05 0.31
C GLY A 27 0.22 11.77 0.38
N ILE A 28 -0.14 10.68 -0.30
CA ILE A 28 0.71 9.47 -0.42
C ILE A 28 1.70 9.64 -1.56
N SER A 29 2.99 9.64 -1.25
CA SER A 29 4.06 9.75 -2.25
C SER A 29 4.48 8.39 -2.79
N GLN A 30 4.79 7.42 -1.92
CA GLN A 30 5.27 6.10 -2.33
C GLN A 30 4.81 5.01 -1.37
N VAL A 31 4.52 3.83 -1.91
CA VAL A 31 4.31 2.59 -1.15
C VAL A 31 5.33 1.56 -1.59
N ILE A 32 6.01 0.93 -0.64
CA ILE A 32 7.05 -0.07 -0.86
C ILE A 32 6.63 -1.39 -0.23
N VAL A 33 6.66 -2.46 -1.03
CA VAL A 33 6.42 -3.84 -0.58
C VAL A 33 7.62 -4.69 -1.00
N GLY A 34 8.21 -5.45 -0.07
CA GLY A 34 9.34 -6.33 -0.38
C GLY A 34 10.53 -5.59 -1.01
N GLY A 35 10.75 -4.33 -0.61
CA GLY A 35 11.82 -3.48 -1.15
C GLY A 35 11.57 -2.90 -2.55
N ARG A 36 10.36 -3.06 -3.13
CA ARG A 36 9.99 -2.47 -4.42
C ARG A 36 8.87 -1.45 -4.27
N ILE A 37 8.99 -0.31 -4.95
CA ILE A 37 7.91 0.69 -5.04
C ILE A 37 6.77 0.10 -5.87
N VAL A 38 5.60 -0.08 -5.25
CA VAL A 38 4.38 -0.63 -5.86
C VAL A 38 3.32 0.44 -6.13
N ALA A 39 3.40 1.60 -5.48
CA ALA A 39 2.59 2.76 -5.81
C ALA A 39 3.44 4.04 -5.76
N ASP A 40 3.18 4.95 -6.69
CA ASP A 40 3.85 6.25 -6.83
C ASP A 40 2.78 7.32 -7.09
N GLY A 41 2.75 8.37 -6.28
CA GLY A 41 1.75 9.44 -6.36
C GLY A 41 0.30 8.91 -6.30
N ALA A 42 0.01 8.03 -5.34
CA ALA A 42 -1.28 7.37 -5.17
C ALA A 42 -1.77 6.51 -6.36
N ARG A 43 -0.89 6.14 -7.30
CA ARG A 43 -1.20 5.24 -8.42
C ARG A 43 -0.40 3.95 -8.32
N VAL A 44 -1.04 2.82 -8.61
CA VAL A 44 -0.37 1.52 -8.69
C VAL A 44 0.61 1.51 -9.86
N VAL A 45 1.81 0.99 -9.61
CA VAL A 45 2.80 0.75 -10.65
C VAL A 45 2.59 -0.66 -11.20
N GLU A 46 2.01 -0.74 -12.39
CA GLU A 46 1.74 -2.02 -13.05
C GLU A 46 2.99 -2.87 -13.26
N GLY A 47 2.83 -4.20 -13.21
CA GLY A 47 3.93 -5.16 -13.34
C GLY A 47 4.80 -5.31 -12.09
N ARG A 48 4.47 -4.64 -10.97
CA ARG A 48 5.21 -4.75 -9.70
C ARG A 48 4.35 -5.41 -8.62
N TYR A 49 4.42 -6.74 -8.52
CA TYR A 49 3.66 -7.52 -7.54
C TYR A 49 4.57 -8.34 -6.61
N PRO A 50 5.39 -7.68 -5.75
CA PRO A 50 6.32 -8.35 -4.82
C PRO A 50 5.62 -8.94 -3.58
N GLY A 51 4.29 -9.05 -3.59
CA GLY A 51 3.54 -9.54 -2.45
C GLY A 51 3.82 -11.01 -2.19
N GLU A 52 4.25 -11.33 -0.98
CA GLU A 52 4.43 -12.70 -0.50
C GLU A 52 3.28 -13.14 0.41
N ARG A 53 3.00 -14.43 0.42
CA ARG A 53 2.06 -15.02 1.38
C ARG A 53 2.68 -14.99 2.78
N LEU A 54 2.00 -14.32 3.70
CA LEU A 54 2.37 -14.37 5.11
C LEU A 54 1.91 -15.71 5.69
N LEU A 55 2.83 -16.66 5.81
CA LEU A 55 2.59 -17.92 6.52
C LEU A 55 2.81 -17.68 8.01
N GLY A 56 1.77 -17.86 8.82
CA GLY A 56 1.90 -17.79 10.27
C GLY A 56 2.86 -18.85 10.80
N GLN A 57 3.38 -18.66 12.01
CA GLN A 57 4.05 -19.75 12.72
C GLN A 57 3.01 -20.82 13.01
N GLY A 58 2.98 -21.88 12.21
CA GLY A 58 2.15 -23.05 12.51
C GLY A 58 2.64 -23.63 13.82
N ARG A 59 1.88 -23.43 14.90
CA ARG A 59 2.12 -24.17 16.14
C ARG A 59 1.65 -25.59 15.88
N MET A 60 2.58 -26.51 15.67
CA MET A 60 2.30 -27.94 15.77
C MET A 60 1.90 -28.20 17.22
N VAL A 61 0.66 -28.62 17.43
CA VAL A 61 0.17 -29.13 18.72
C VAL A 61 0.08 -30.64 18.50
N ASP A 62 1.01 -31.36 19.12
CA ASP A 62 0.92 -32.81 19.29
C ASP A 62 -0.12 -33.14 20.36
#